data_AF-A0A3A0BYX7-F1
#
_entry.id   AF-A0A3A0BYX7-F1
#
_cell.length_a   1.000
_cell.length_b   1.000
_cell.length_c   1.000
_cell.angle_alpha   90.00
_cell.angle_beta   90.00
_cell.angle_gamma   90.00
#
_symmetry.space_group_name_H-M   'P 1'
#
loop_
_entity.id
_entity.type
_entity.pdbx_description
1 polymer ?
#
loop_
_entity_poly.entity_id
_entity_poly.type
_entity_poly.pdbx_seq_one_letter_code
_entity_poly.pdbx_strand_id
1 'polypeptide(L)'
;MIGLALLLTGCNSDKPEPAVVDLPAAGYRLTVTRLATHPFLARFRLILHIERPSGCSATVELFPDTGYVGRRNLYHHPSGSLLVLGQYDARVIESEACVIRLVEFRSLEPGATFLGSFDVDHEKRWRYLPASARAERPFDIR
;
A
#
# COMPACT_ATOMS: atom_id res chain seq x y z
N MET A 1 23.77 30.57 -32.78
CA MET A 1 23.43 30.39 -31.36
C MET A 1 22.61 29.12 -31.22
N ILE A 2 23.26 27.97 -31.03
CA ILE A 2 22.56 26.70 -30.79
C ILE A 2 22.31 26.64 -29.28
N GLY A 3 21.07 26.93 -28.87
CA GLY A 3 20.65 26.82 -27.48
C GLY A 3 20.54 25.35 -27.10
N LEU A 4 21.45 24.90 -26.24
CA LEU A 4 21.42 23.56 -25.67
C LEU A 4 20.25 23.49 -24.67
N ALA A 5 19.10 23.00 -25.12
CA ALA A 5 17.97 22.70 -24.25
C ALA A 5 18.30 21.45 -23.42
N LEU A 6 18.70 21.66 -22.16
CA LEU A 6 18.78 20.60 -21.16
C LEU A 6 17.37 20.07 -20.90
N LEU A 7 17.01 18.95 -21.54
CA LEU A 7 15.84 18.17 -21.17
C LEU A 7 16.11 17.56 -19.80
N LEU A 8 15.63 18.24 -18.75
CA LEU A 8 15.60 17.70 -17.39
C LEU A 8 14.67 16.48 -17.38
N THR A 9 15.24 15.29 -17.53
CA THR A 9 14.50 14.04 -17.30
C THR A 9 14.21 13.94 -15.80
N GLY A 10 12.94 13.94 -15.43
CA GLY A 10 12.51 13.73 -14.04
C GLY A 10 13.04 12.41 -13.48
N CYS A 11 13.27 12.35 -12.17
CA CYS A 11 13.68 11.11 -11.48
C CYS A 11 12.50 10.14 -11.33
N ASN A 12 11.28 10.68 -11.24
CA ASN A 12 10.07 9.90 -11.10
C ASN A 12 9.33 9.77 -12.43
N SER A 13 8.80 8.58 -12.67
CA SER A 13 7.88 8.28 -13.76
C SER A 13 6.44 8.51 -13.31
N ASP A 14 5.61 9.09 -14.18
CA ASP A 14 4.16 9.23 -14.00
C ASP A 14 3.39 7.93 -14.27
N LYS A 15 4.08 6.87 -14.73
CA LYS A 15 3.49 5.54 -14.87
C LYS A 15 3.11 4.96 -13.49
N PRO A 16 1.88 4.45 -13.31
CA PRO A 16 1.49 3.73 -12.10
C PRO A 16 2.36 2.50 -11.86
N GLU A 17 2.80 2.32 -10.62
CA GLU A 17 3.56 1.15 -10.15
C GLU A 17 2.67 0.29 -9.24
N PRO A 18 2.01 -0.77 -9.75
CA PRO A 18 1.18 -1.65 -8.93
C PRO A 18 2.02 -2.68 -8.17
N ALA A 19 1.69 -2.92 -6.91
CA ALA A 19 2.15 -4.07 -6.14
C ALA A 19 0.94 -4.92 -5.73
N VAL A 20 0.99 -6.22 -6.02
CA VAL A 20 -0.15 -7.13 -5.93
C VAL A 20 0.15 -8.29 -4.98
N VAL A 21 -0.86 -8.70 -4.23
CA VAL A 21 -0.87 -9.97 -3.49
C VAL A 21 -2.21 -10.66 -3.66
N ASP A 22 -2.16 -11.97 -3.94
CA ASP A 22 -3.31 -12.85 -3.94
C ASP A 22 -3.43 -13.53 -2.56
N LEU A 23 -4.61 -13.39 -1.94
CA LEU A 23 -4.93 -13.93 -0.63
C LEU A 23 -6.08 -14.94 -0.78
N PRO A 24 -5.82 -16.16 -1.26
CA PRO A 24 -6.86 -17.14 -1.57
C PRO A 24 -7.69 -17.52 -0.33
N ALA A 25 -7.08 -17.55 0.86
CA ALA A 25 -7.79 -17.83 2.12
C ALA A 25 -8.83 -16.76 2.47
N ALA A 26 -8.61 -15.50 2.09
CA ALA A 26 -9.57 -14.41 2.25
C ALA A 26 -10.48 -14.24 1.01
N GLY A 27 -10.13 -14.85 -0.11
CA GLY A 27 -10.85 -14.71 -1.39
C GLY A 27 -10.65 -13.34 -2.05
N TYR A 28 -9.44 -12.77 -1.94
CA TYR A 28 -9.12 -11.44 -2.45
C TYR A 28 -7.83 -11.38 -3.25
N ARG A 29 -7.80 -10.45 -4.20
CA ARG A 29 -6.60 -9.82 -4.72
C ARG A 29 -6.51 -8.41 -4.15
N LEU A 30 -5.40 -8.09 -3.49
CA LEU A 30 -5.09 -6.74 -3.02
C LEU A 30 -4.03 -6.13 -3.94
N THR A 31 -4.28 -4.90 -4.38
CA THR A 31 -3.32 -4.10 -5.13
C THR A 31 -3.11 -2.77 -4.43
N VAL A 32 -1.86 -2.43 -4.13
CA VAL A 32 -1.49 -1.05 -3.77
C VAL A 32 -0.69 -0.46 -4.90
N THR A 33 -1.24 0.57 -5.53
CA THR A 33 -0.60 1.28 -6.64
C THR A 33 0.08 2.53 -6.13
N ARG A 34 1.36 2.68 -6.46
CA ARG A 34 2.14 3.90 -6.22
C ARG A 34 2.20 4.73 -7.49
N LEU A 35 1.85 6.00 -7.39
CA LEU A 35 1.84 6.94 -8.52
C LEU A 35 2.59 8.21 -8.14
N ALA A 36 3.63 8.58 -8.91
CA ALA A 36 4.36 9.80 -8.65
C ALA A 36 3.48 11.04 -8.85
N THR A 37 3.54 11.97 -7.91
CA THR A 37 2.82 13.26 -7.99
C THR A 37 3.77 14.44 -8.19
N HIS A 38 5.08 14.17 -8.22
CA HIS A 38 6.12 15.18 -8.45
C HIS A 38 7.29 14.58 -9.24
N PRO A 39 7.87 15.29 -10.23
CA PRO A 39 8.94 14.74 -11.09
C PRO A 39 10.28 14.50 -10.37
N PHE A 40 10.59 15.29 -9.33
CA PHE A 40 11.88 15.23 -8.61
C PHE A 40 11.81 14.81 -7.14
N LEU A 41 10.72 15.12 -6.42
CA LEU A 41 10.57 14.81 -5.00
C LEU A 41 9.93 13.44 -4.85
N ALA A 42 10.33 12.69 -3.83
CA ALA A 42 9.70 11.43 -3.46
C ALA A 42 8.29 11.66 -2.89
N ARG A 43 7.35 12.01 -3.77
CA ARG A 43 5.95 12.26 -3.47
C ARG A 43 5.12 11.36 -4.35
N PHE A 44 4.36 10.48 -3.72
CA PHE A 44 3.51 9.53 -4.42
C PHE A 44 2.13 9.47 -3.77
N ARG A 45 1.11 9.38 -4.63
CA ARG A 45 -0.21 8.93 -4.22
C ARG A 45 -0.17 7.42 -4.08
N LEU A 46 -0.82 6.89 -3.06
CA LEU A 46 -1.01 5.45 -2.85
C LEU A 46 -2.50 5.13 -2.97
N ILE A 47 -2.82 4.16 -3.82
CA ILE A 47 -4.22 3.74 -4.08
C ILE A 47 -4.33 2.27 -3.72
N LEU A 48 -5.18 1.95 -2.74
CA LEU A 48 -5.54 0.58 -2.40
C LEU A 48 -6.76 0.17 -3.21
N HIS A 49 -6.64 -0.94 -3.90
CA HIS A 49 -7.72 -1.62 -4.61
C HIS A 49 -7.84 -3.06 -4.10
N ILE A 50 -9.08 -3.49 -3.86
CA ILE A 50 -9.40 -4.89 -3.58
C ILE A 50 -10.35 -5.41 -4.65
N GLU A 51 -10.16 -6.67 -5.03
CA GLU A 51 -11.00 -7.37 -5.97
C GLU A 51 -11.27 -8.79 -5.46
N ARG A 52 -12.52 -9.25 -5.61
CA ARG A 52 -12.93 -10.64 -5.36
C ARG A 52 -13.22 -11.35 -6.68
N PRO A 53 -13.01 -12.68 -6.74
CA PRO A 53 -13.45 -13.50 -7.86
C PRO A 53 -14.95 -13.40 -8.16
N SER A 54 -15.78 -13.09 -7.15
CA SER A 54 -17.22 -12.87 -7.30
C SER A 54 -17.59 -11.58 -8.02
N GLY A 55 -16.61 -10.75 -8.41
CA GLY A 55 -16.81 -9.50 -9.13
C GLY A 55 -16.97 -8.25 -8.26
N CYS A 56 -16.93 -8.39 -6.92
CA CYS A 56 -16.92 -7.21 -6.06
C CYS A 56 -15.53 -6.57 -6.01
N SER A 57 -15.48 -5.24 -6.06
CA SER A 57 -14.26 -4.47 -5.87
C SER A 57 -14.48 -3.17 -5.11
N ALA A 58 -13.43 -2.68 -4.45
CA ALA A 58 -13.43 -1.38 -3.80
C ALA A 58 -12.06 -0.71 -3.93
N THR A 59 -12.06 0.62 -3.97
CA THR A 59 -10.86 1.44 -4.15
C THR A 59 -10.86 2.62 -3.19
N VAL A 60 -9.75 2.87 -2.52
CA VAL A 60 -9.54 4.06 -1.68
C VAL A 60 -8.14 4.62 -1.84
N GLU A 61 -8.00 5.92 -1.64
CA GLU A 61 -6.69 6.57 -1.50
C GLU A 61 -6.15 6.37 -0.07
N LEU A 62 -4.90 5.96 0.05
CA LEU A 62 -4.19 5.87 1.33
C LEU A 62 -3.45 7.18 1.61
N PHE A 63 -2.97 7.35 2.85
CA PHE A 63 -2.04 8.44 3.14
C PHE A 63 -0.87 8.41 2.14
N PRO A 64 -0.43 9.54 1.58
CA PRO A 64 0.60 9.56 0.54
C PRO A 64 1.96 9.07 1.04
N ASP A 65 2.80 8.61 0.11
CA ASP A 65 4.23 8.41 0.37
C ASP A 65 4.97 9.72 0.13
N THR A 66 5.59 10.26 1.19
CA THR A 66 6.41 11.49 1.15
C THR A 66 7.91 11.21 1.23
N GLY A 67 8.33 9.99 0.88
CA GLY A 67 9.74 9.60 0.71
C GLY A 67 10.32 8.75 1.83
N TYR A 68 9.62 8.66 2.96
CA TYR A 68 10.01 7.82 4.11
C TYR A 68 8.87 6.99 4.70
N VAL A 69 7.63 7.25 4.25
CA VAL A 69 6.40 6.76 4.89
C VAL A 69 5.55 5.91 3.94
N GLY A 70 6.14 5.39 2.87
CA GLY A 70 5.45 4.61 1.83
C GLY A 70 5.04 3.19 2.24
N ARG A 71 5.75 2.55 3.18
CA ARG A 71 5.46 1.17 3.60
C ARG A 71 4.03 1.01 4.08
N ARG A 72 3.32 -0.02 3.60
CA ARG A 72 2.04 -0.46 4.14
C ARG A 72 2.14 -1.90 4.61
N ASN A 73 1.98 -2.14 5.91
CA ASN A 73 1.92 -3.48 6.47
C ASN A 73 0.53 -4.07 6.23
N LEU A 74 0.47 -5.35 5.89
CA LEU A 74 -0.75 -6.11 5.69
C LEU A 74 -0.88 -7.15 6.80
N TYR A 75 -2.07 -7.24 7.39
CA TYR A 75 -2.40 -8.21 8.42
C TYR A 75 -3.71 -8.93 8.13
N HIS A 76 -3.84 -10.11 8.70
CA HIS A 76 -5.09 -10.85 8.79
C HIS A 76 -5.57 -10.87 10.24
N HIS A 77 -6.79 -10.42 10.47
CA HIS A 77 -7.41 -10.45 11.79
C HIS A 77 -8.24 -11.74 11.97
N PRO A 78 -8.31 -12.33 13.19
CA PRO A 78 -9.10 -13.54 13.44
C PRO A 78 -10.60 -13.42 13.10
N SER A 79 -11.14 -12.20 13.06
CA SER A 79 -12.52 -11.94 12.61
C SER A 79 -12.71 -12.10 11.09
N GLY A 80 -11.67 -12.43 10.34
CA GLY A 80 -11.69 -12.56 8.87
C GLY A 80 -11.50 -11.25 8.10
N SER A 81 -11.28 -10.13 8.78
CA SER A 81 -10.94 -8.86 8.13
C SER A 81 -9.45 -8.77 7.81
N LEU A 82 -9.11 -7.98 6.81
CA LEU A 82 -7.72 -7.61 6.52
C LEU A 82 -7.45 -6.19 7.03
N LEU A 83 -6.24 -5.96 7.51
CA LEU A 83 -5.79 -4.65 7.95
C LEU A 83 -4.64 -4.18 7.06
N VAL A 84 -4.74 -2.96 6.54
CA VAL A 84 -3.63 -2.29 5.86
C VAL A 84 -3.22 -1.09 6.70
N LEU A 85 -2.03 -1.16 7.30
CA LEU A 85 -1.52 -0.12 8.20
C LEU A 85 -0.37 0.63 7.54
N GLY A 86 -0.49 1.96 7.50
CA GLY A 86 0.60 2.89 7.24
C GLY A 86 1.01 3.61 8.53
N GLN A 87 1.92 4.57 8.40
CA GLN A 87 2.36 5.39 9.53
C GLN A 87 1.26 6.32 10.06
N TYR A 88 0.37 6.79 9.17
CA TYR A 88 -0.61 7.82 9.50
C TYR A 88 -2.06 7.42 9.19
N ASP A 89 -2.27 6.23 8.63
CA ASP A 89 -3.60 5.70 8.35
C ASP A 89 -3.70 4.20 8.62
N ALA A 90 -4.87 3.78 9.07
CA ALA A 90 -5.24 2.39 9.25
C ALA A 90 -6.51 2.09 8.45
N ARG A 91 -6.46 1.07 7.59
CA ARG A 91 -7.61 0.61 6.83
C ARG A 91 -8.03 -0.77 7.27
N VAL A 92 -9.33 -0.93 7.54
CA VAL A 92 -9.96 -2.25 7.71
C VAL A 92 -10.68 -2.60 6.42
N ILE A 93 -10.42 -3.79 5.91
CA ILE A 93 -11.10 -4.37 4.77
C ILE A 93 -12.06 -5.44 5.30
N GLU A 94 -13.35 -5.22 5.10
CA GLU A 94 -14.39 -6.19 5.44
C GLU A 94 -14.60 -7.17 4.29
N SER A 95 -14.16 -8.40 4.51
CA SER A 95 -14.10 -9.44 3.48
C SER A 95 -15.46 -9.88 2.93
N GLU A 96 -16.53 -9.76 3.72
CA GLU A 96 -17.87 -10.12 3.26
C GLU A 96 -18.57 -8.94 2.57
N ALA A 97 -18.46 -7.75 3.16
CA ALA A 97 -19.11 -6.55 2.68
C ALA A 97 -18.37 -5.89 1.50
N CYS A 98 -17.11 -6.25 1.25
CA CYS A 98 -16.28 -5.65 0.19
C CYS A 98 -16.14 -4.13 0.38
N VAL A 99 -15.92 -3.72 1.62
CA VAL A 99 -15.78 -2.32 2.02
C VAL A 99 -14.39 -2.09 2.60
N ILE A 100 -13.83 -0.92 2.33
CA ILE A 100 -12.58 -0.43 2.93
C ILE A 100 -12.90 0.78 3.80
N ARG A 101 -12.67 0.69 5.12
CA ARG A 101 -12.91 1.77 6.08
C ARG A 101 -11.61 2.36 6.60
N LEU A 102 -11.57 3.69 6.73
CA LEU A 102 -10.58 4.34 7.59
C LEU A 102 -10.99 4.12 9.04
N VAL A 103 -10.04 3.71 9.88
CA VAL A 103 -10.24 3.60 11.32
C VAL A 103 -9.13 4.33 12.06
N GLU A 104 -9.39 4.66 13.32
CA GLU A 104 -8.35 5.17 14.20
C GLU A 104 -7.46 4.01 14.68
N PHE A 105 -6.16 4.24 14.83
CA PHE A 105 -5.25 3.19 15.29
C PHE A 105 -5.65 2.59 16.64
N ARG A 106 -6.18 3.42 17.55
CA ARG A 106 -6.65 3.00 18.88
C ARG A 106 -7.88 2.08 18.86
N SER A 107 -8.62 2.02 17.75
CA SER A 107 -9.77 1.13 17.59
C SER A 107 -9.40 -0.17 16.88
N LEU A 108 -8.11 -0.43 16.65
CA LEU A 108 -7.66 -1.70 16.09
C LEU A 108 -7.65 -2.75 17.18
N GLU A 109 -8.39 -3.83 16.95
CA GLU A 109 -8.39 -4.98 17.84
C GLU A 109 -7.04 -5.72 17.76
N PRO A 110 -6.51 -6.20 18.90
CA PRO A 110 -5.26 -6.96 18.95
C PRO A 110 -5.42 -8.36 18.35
N GLY A 111 -4.29 -9.03 18.10
CA GLY A 111 -4.28 -10.44 17.65
C GLY A 111 -4.26 -10.63 16.13
N ALA A 112 -4.10 -9.56 15.36
CA ALA A 112 -3.87 -9.65 13.93
C ALA A 112 -2.50 -10.30 13.63
N THR A 113 -2.47 -11.17 12.61
CA THR A 113 -1.26 -11.83 12.13
C THR A 113 -0.66 -11.05 10.97
N PHE A 114 0.62 -10.68 11.08
CA PHE A 114 1.35 -10.01 10.01
C PHE A 114 1.56 -10.95 8.80
N LEU A 115 1.15 -10.49 7.62
CA LEU A 115 1.28 -11.27 6.37
C LEU A 115 2.47 -10.82 5.51
N GLY A 116 2.81 -9.54 5.58
CA GLY A 116 3.83 -8.93 4.74
C GLY A 116 3.62 -7.43 4.60
N SER A 117 4.35 -6.81 3.68
CA SER A 117 4.28 -5.37 3.46
C SER A 117 4.36 -5.01 1.99
N PHE A 118 3.58 -4.01 1.57
CA PHE A 118 3.83 -3.26 0.36
C PHE A 118 4.93 -2.24 0.65
N ASP A 119 6.07 -2.39 0.00
CA ASP A 119 7.24 -1.55 0.26
C ASP A 119 8.16 -1.53 -0.96
N VAL A 120 9.15 -0.65 -0.89
CA VAL A 120 10.26 -0.62 -1.82
C VAL A 120 11.24 -1.75 -1.49
N ASP A 121 11.56 -2.58 -2.48
CA ASP A 121 12.58 -3.62 -2.35
C ASP A 121 14.01 -3.05 -2.40
N HIS A 122 15.01 -3.92 -2.27
CA HIS A 122 16.42 -3.51 -2.30
C HIS A 122 16.87 -2.97 -3.68
N GLU A 123 16.12 -3.27 -4.75
CA GLU A 123 16.32 -2.78 -6.11
C GLU A 123 15.51 -1.50 -6.39
N LYS A 124 14.94 -0.86 -5.36
CA LYS A 124 14.11 0.33 -5.44
C LYS A 124 12.77 0.15 -6.16
N ARG A 125 12.26 -1.09 -6.28
CA ARG A 125 10.97 -1.38 -6.91
C ARG A 125 9.86 -1.46 -5.88
N TRP A 126 8.70 -0.89 -6.20
CA TRP A 126 7.49 -1.03 -5.39
C TRP A 126 6.90 -2.44 -5.54
N ARG A 127 6.86 -3.22 -4.45
CA ARG A 127 6.41 -4.63 -4.46
C ARG A 127 5.69 -5.02 -3.17
N TYR A 128 4.92 -6.10 -3.24
CA TYR A 128 4.53 -6.84 -2.05
C TYR A 128 5.68 -7.76 -1.62
N LEU A 129 6.04 -7.71 -0.35
CA LEU A 129 7.08 -8.52 0.27
C LEU A 129 6.43 -9.38 1.37
N PRO A 130 6.43 -10.71 1.26
CA PRO A 130 5.82 -11.58 2.28
C PRO A 130 6.59 -11.49 3.60
N ALA A 131 5.94 -11.87 4.71
CA ALA A 131 6.55 -11.85 6.04
C ALA A 131 7.85 -12.67 6.14
N SER A 132 8.01 -13.72 5.32
CA SER A 132 9.24 -14.51 5.23
C SER A 132 10.42 -13.75 4.61
N ALA A 133 10.16 -12.74 3.78
CA ALA A 133 11.18 -11.93 3.11
C ALA A 133 11.39 -10.57 3.77
N ARG A 134 10.34 -10.03 4.43
CA ARG A 134 10.41 -8.74 5.12
C ARG A 134 9.69 -8.82 6.45
N ALA A 135 10.45 -8.66 7.53
CA ALA A 135 9.90 -8.57 8.87
C ALA A 135 8.96 -7.36 9.02
N GLU A 136 8.01 -7.53 9.95
CA GLU A 136 7.12 -6.47 10.38
C GLU A 136 7.92 -5.25 10.83
N ARG A 137 7.46 -4.06 10.44
CA ARG A 137 7.92 -2.80 11.03
C ARG A 137 6.72 -2.11 11.66
N PRO A 138 6.55 -2.21 12.98
CA PRO A 138 5.52 -1.46 13.69
C PRO A 138 5.69 0.03 13.42
N PHE A 139 4.58 0.76 13.35
CA PHE A 139 4.61 2.21 13.23
C PHE A 139 4.58 2.84 14.62
N ASP A 140 5.38 3.88 14.83
CA ASP A 140 5.29 4.74 16.02
C ASP A 140 4.02 5.59 15.87
N ILE A 141 2.95 5.11 16.51
CA ILE A 141 1.66 5.81 16.56
C ILE A 141 1.77 6.83 17.69
N ARG A 142 2.10 8.08 17.33
CA ARG A 142 2.11 9.22 18.26
C ARG A 142 0.80 9.97 18.24
#